data_AF-A0A2G9MCU0-F1
#
_entry.id   AF-A0A2G9MCU0-F1
#
_cell.length_a   1.000
_cell.length_b   1.000
_cell.length_c   1.000
_cell.angle_alpha   90.00
_cell.angle_beta   90.00
_cell.angle_gamma   90.00
#
_symmetry.space_group_name_H-M   'P 1'
#
loop_
_entity.id
_entity.type
_entity.pdbx_description
1 polymer ?
#
loop_
_entity_poly.entity_id
_entity_poly.type
_entity_poly.pdbx_seq_one_letter_code
_entity_poly.pdbx_strand_id
1 'polypeptide(L)'
;EGERLIFKDDFAVAFCPYASRFNYEAWLFPKRHTNQLEGCDDNELRSMASALKRVLTRLREIDAPYNFYLHYHDDPDFHFHIEVCPRISKLGGLELGAGIFINSVSPEEAAGFYRQKLAFRASF
;
A
#
# COMPACT_ATOMS: atom_id res chain seq x y z
N GLU A 1 6.08 -8.20 -16.28
CA GLU A 1 5.92 -7.59 -14.95
C GLU A 1 4.71 -6.66 -14.97
N GLY A 2 4.01 -6.46 -13.84
CA GLY A 2 2.77 -5.68 -13.80
C GLY A 2 3.01 -4.20 -13.53
N GLU A 3 2.39 -3.32 -14.30
CA GLU A 3 2.58 -1.85 -14.21
C GLU A 3 2.22 -1.26 -12.84
N ARG A 4 1.34 -1.95 -12.10
CA ARG A 4 0.89 -1.59 -10.74
C ARG A 4 1.76 -2.13 -9.60
N LEU A 5 2.83 -2.88 -9.90
CA LEU A 5 3.67 -3.54 -8.90
C LEU A 5 4.61 -2.54 -8.20
N ILE A 6 4.61 -2.49 -6.87
CA ILE A 6 5.52 -1.64 -6.09
C ILE A 6 6.79 -2.40 -5.68
N PHE A 7 6.58 -3.61 -5.16
CA PHE A 7 7.61 -4.46 -4.58
C PHE A 7 7.21 -5.93 -4.74
N LYS A 8 8.21 -6.79 -4.94
CA LYS A 8 8.05 -8.24 -4.91
C LYS A 8 9.41 -8.85 -4.60
N ASP A 9 9.44 -9.75 -3.64
CA ASP A 9 10.56 -10.67 -3.42
C ASP A 9 9.99 -12.10 -3.29
N ASP A 10 10.67 -13.01 -2.61
CA ASP A 10 10.18 -14.39 -2.45
C ASP A 10 9.00 -14.54 -1.48
N PHE A 11 8.81 -13.60 -0.55
CA PHE A 11 7.88 -13.75 0.58
C PHE A 11 6.70 -12.80 0.55
N ALA A 12 6.84 -11.59 0.00
CA ALA A 12 5.76 -10.60 -0.05
C ALA A 12 5.60 -9.96 -1.43
N VAL A 13 4.45 -9.31 -1.60
CA VAL A 13 4.14 -8.48 -2.76
C VAL A 13 3.44 -7.21 -2.29
N ALA A 14 3.77 -6.09 -2.92
CA ALA A 14 3.05 -4.83 -2.75
C ALA A 14 2.69 -4.25 -4.11
N PHE A 15 1.48 -3.73 -4.25
CA PHE A 15 0.99 -3.15 -5.50
C PHE A 15 -0.07 -2.08 -5.24
N CYS A 16 -0.33 -1.24 -6.25
CA CYS A 16 -1.48 -0.33 -6.25
C CYS A 16 -2.72 -1.08 -6.79
N PRO A 17 -3.83 -1.16 -6.02
CA PRO A 17 -5.01 -1.87 -6.47
C PRO A 17 -5.61 -1.19 -7.71
N TYR A 18 -6.24 -1.98 -8.60
CA TYR A 18 -6.81 -1.44 -9.84
C TYR A 18 -7.89 -0.37 -9.56
N ALA A 19 -8.66 -0.56 -8.50
CA ALA A 19 -9.72 0.36 -8.06
C ALA A 19 -9.34 1.06 -6.74
N SER A 20 -8.19 1.72 -6.70
CA SER A 20 -7.76 2.54 -5.55
C SER A 20 -8.78 3.64 -5.24
N ARG A 21 -9.19 3.74 -3.97
CA ARG A 21 -10.04 4.81 -3.42
C ARG A 21 -9.23 6.06 -3.07
N PHE A 22 -7.97 5.88 -2.68
CA PHE A 22 -7.09 6.97 -2.30
C PHE A 22 -5.96 7.15 -3.32
N ASN A 23 -5.58 8.40 -3.58
CA ASN A 23 -4.39 8.70 -4.36
C ASN A 23 -3.18 7.99 -3.71
N TYR A 24 -2.42 7.25 -4.52
CA TYR A 24 -1.28 6.46 -4.06
C TYR A 24 -1.61 5.34 -3.05
N GLU A 25 -2.85 4.83 -3.01
CA GLU A 25 -3.19 3.64 -2.22
C GLU A 25 -2.28 2.45 -2.60
N ALA A 26 -1.79 1.75 -1.58
CA ALA A 26 -0.89 0.61 -1.74
C ALA A 26 -1.33 -0.53 -0.83
N TRP A 27 -1.41 -1.74 -1.40
CA TRP A 27 -1.74 -2.95 -0.66
C TRP A 27 -0.53 -3.87 -0.60
N LEU A 28 -0.31 -4.50 0.55
CA LEU A 28 0.81 -5.40 0.83
C LEU A 28 0.27 -6.74 1.31
N PHE A 29 0.77 -7.83 0.72
CA PHE A 29 0.35 -9.19 1.01
C PHE A 29 1.57 -10.09 1.26
N PRO A 30 1.52 -11.02 2.23
CA PRO A 30 2.37 -12.20 2.16
C PRO A 30 1.97 -13.01 0.92
N LYS A 31 2.93 -13.56 0.20
CA LYS A 31 2.63 -14.38 -0.99
C LYS A 31 1.96 -15.69 -0.64
N ARG A 32 2.38 -16.29 0.47
CA ARG A 32 1.70 -17.47 1.01
C ARG A 32 0.36 -17.02 1.59
N HIS A 33 -0.65 -17.84 1.35
CA HIS A 33 -1.97 -17.62 1.94
C HIS A 33 -1.91 -17.78 3.47
N THR A 34 -2.44 -16.77 4.15
CA THR A 34 -2.72 -16.74 5.59
C THR A 34 -3.85 -15.73 5.80
N ASN A 35 -4.75 -15.99 6.72
CA ASN A 35 -5.88 -15.11 7.03
C ASN A 35 -5.63 -14.19 8.23
N GLN A 36 -4.55 -14.45 8.98
CA GLN A 36 -4.14 -13.70 10.17
C GLN A 36 -2.65 -13.31 10.11
N LEU A 37 -2.27 -12.30 10.89
CA LEU A 37 -0.89 -11.82 10.98
C LEU A 37 0.02 -12.87 11.65
N GLU A 38 -0.49 -13.53 12.69
CA GLU A 38 0.18 -14.57 13.47
C GLU A 38 0.52 -15.81 12.64
N GLY A 39 -0.19 -15.99 11.51
CA GLY A 39 0.10 -17.04 10.55
C GLY A 39 1.29 -16.73 9.64
N CYS A 40 1.87 -15.52 9.68
CA CYS A 40 3.08 -15.16 8.92
C CYS A 40 4.36 -15.61 9.65
N ASP A 41 5.34 -16.08 8.89
CA ASP A 41 6.68 -16.37 9.42
C ASP A 41 7.59 -15.12 9.45
N ASP A 42 8.77 -15.25 10.08
CA ASP A 42 9.74 -14.16 10.22
C ASP A 42 10.22 -13.58 8.88
N ASN A 43 10.35 -14.40 7.84
CA ASN A 43 10.81 -13.94 6.53
C ASN A 43 9.71 -13.14 5.83
N GLU A 44 8.47 -13.60 5.92
CA GLU A 44 7.28 -12.90 5.44
C GLU A 44 7.10 -11.56 6.15
N LEU A 45 7.22 -11.54 7.48
CA LEU A 45 7.13 -10.30 8.26
C LEU A 45 8.25 -9.31 7.91
N ARG A 46 9.49 -9.77 7.76
CA ARG A 46 10.63 -8.91 7.34
C ARG A 46 10.43 -8.36 5.93
N SER A 47 9.92 -9.17 5.02
CA SER A 47 9.64 -8.77 3.65
C SER A 47 8.50 -7.75 3.58
N MET A 48 7.39 -8.01 4.28
CA MET A 48 6.27 -7.10 4.44
C MET A 48 6.72 -5.77 5.05
N ALA A 49 7.57 -5.78 6.08
CA ALA A 49 8.15 -4.58 6.68
C ALA A 49 9.02 -3.80 5.68
N SER A 50 9.77 -4.49 4.82
CA SER A 50 10.60 -3.87 3.77
C SER A 50 9.74 -3.19 2.70
N ALA A 51 8.65 -3.84 2.28
CA ALA A 51 7.65 -3.28 1.39
C ALA A 51 6.96 -2.06 2.01
N LEU A 52 6.55 -2.15 3.28
CA LEU A 52 5.91 -1.05 4.00
C LEU A 52 6.85 0.14 4.14
N LYS A 53 8.10 -0.09 4.54
CA LYS A 53 9.13 0.95 4.64
C LYS A 53 9.31 1.67 3.29
N ARG A 54 9.31 0.95 2.17
CA ARG A 54 9.42 1.54 0.82
C ARG A 54 8.25 2.49 0.54
N VAL A 55 7.01 2.07 0.82
CA VAL A 55 5.80 2.90 0.64
C VAL A 55 5.85 4.13 1.56
N LEU A 56 6.09 3.95 2.85
CA LEU A 56 6.05 5.05 3.82
C LEU A 56 7.19 6.06 3.63
N THR A 57 8.37 5.61 3.21
CA THR A 57 9.49 6.54 2.92
C THR A 57 9.16 7.45 1.73
N ARG A 58 8.46 6.91 0.73
CA ARG A 58 8.00 7.67 -0.44
C ARG A 58 6.93 8.70 -0.08
N LEU A 59 5.95 8.30 0.72
CA LEU A 59 4.94 9.23 1.22
C LEU A 59 5.56 10.36 2.05
N ARG A 60 6.63 10.08 2.81
CA ARG A 60 7.39 11.09 3.53
C ARG A 60 8.05 12.12 2.61
N GLU A 61 8.55 11.75 1.42
CA GLU A 61 9.20 12.70 0.50
C GLU A 61 8.26 13.82 0.02
N ILE A 62 6.96 13.52 -0.02
CA ILE A 62 5.90 14.45 -0.40
C ILE A 62 5.11 14.99 0.81
N ASP A 63 5.59 14.72 2.03
CA ASP A 63 4.96 15.10 3.30
C ASP A 63 3.47 14.70 3.38
N ALA A 64 3.13 13.52 2.83
CA ALA A 64 1.75 13.05 2.80
C ALA A 64 1.37 12.43 4.15
N PRO A 65 0.31 12.92 4.83
CA PRO A 65 -0.29 12.20 5.94
C PRO A 65 -0.89 10.88 5.41
N TYR A 66 -0.89 9.84 6.24
CA TYR A 66 -1.44 8.53 5.85
C TYR A 66 -2.05 7.81 7.05
N ASN A 67 -2.96 6.89 6.75
CA ASN A 67 -3.33 5.80 7.65
C ASN A 67 -2.87 4.48 7.01
N PHE A 68 -2.70 3.45 7.82
CA PHE A 68 -2.69 2.08 7.31
C PHE A 68 -3.52 1.19 8.21
N TYR A 69 -4.04 0.12 7.63
CA TYR A 69 -4.95 -0.81 8.28
C TYR A 69 -4.45 -2.23 8.06
N LEU A 70 -4.53 -3.06 9.09
CA LEU A 70 -4.29 -4.49 8.99
C LEU A 70 -5.66 -5.15 8.78
N HIS A 71 -5.80 -5.87 7.69
CA HIS A 71 -7.00 -6.60 7.35
C HIS A 71 -6.73 -8.08 7.59
N TYR A 72 -7.43 -8.66 8.57
CA TYR A 72 -7.42 -10.09 8.89
C TYR A 72 -8.85 -10.52 9.23
N HIS A 73 -9.12 -11.82 9.12
CA HIS A 73 -10.42 -12.41 9.43
C HIS A 73 -10.24 -13.89 9.81
N ASP A 74 -11.17 -14.44 10.59
CA ASP A 74 -11.17 -15.87 10.96
C ASP A 74 -11.62 -16.78 9.81
N ASP A 75 -12.06 -16.19 8.69
CA ASP A 75 -12.46 -16.93 7.50
C ASP A 75 -11.21 -17.50 6.82
N PRO A 76 -11.10 -18.83 6.63
CA PRO A 76 -9.96 -19.45 5.97
C PRO A 76 -9.72 -18.96 4.55
N ASP A 77 -10.74 -18.44 3.86
CA ASP A 77 -10.61 -17.93 2.48
C ASP A 77 -10.16 -16.46 2.45
N PHE A 78 -10.12 -15.77 3.59
CA PHE A 78 -9.62 -14.40 3.68
C PHE A 78 -8.10 -14.36 3.57
N HIS A 79 -7.55 -13.47 2.75
CA HIS A 79 -6.10 -13.28 2.65
C HIS A 79 -5.69 -12.03 3.42
N PHE A 80 -4.95 -12.21 4.51
CA PHE A 80 -4.38 -11.15 5.32
C PHE A 80 -3.59 -10.15 4.46
N HIS A 81 -3.79 -8.86 4.71
CA HIS A 81 -3.03 -7.81 4.04
C HIS A 81 -3.00 -6.50 4.82
N ILE A 82 -2.11 -5.61 4.39
CA ILE A 82 -2.04 -4.23 4.87
C ILE A 82 -2.47 -3.30 3.75
N GLU A 83 -3.41 -2.42 4.04
CA GLU A 83 -3.78 -1.30 3.17
C GLU A 83 -3.15 0.00 3.69
N VAL A 84 -2.41 0.71 2.84
CA VAL A 84 -1.90 2.06 3.13
C VAL A 84 -2.73 3.07 2.35
N CYS A 85 -3.31 4.03 3.08
CA CYS A 85 -4.26 5.02 2.58
C CYS A 85 -3.73 6.44 2.82
N PRO A 86 -3.03 7.04 1.84
CA PRO A 86 -2.60 8.44 1.92
C PRO A 86 -3.79 9.41 1.97
N ARG A 87 -3.64 10.49 2.74
CA ARG A 87 -4.67 11.52 2.99
C ARG A 87 -4.30 12.83 2.29
N ILE A 88 -4.00 12.74 1.00
CA ILE A 88 -3.53 13.88 0.18
C ILE A 88 -4.70 14.77 -0.27
N SER A 89 -5.84 14.15 -0.61
CA SER A 89 -7.08 14.86 -0.94
C SER A 89 -8.04 14.87 0.25
N LYS A 90 -8.76 15.98 0.40
CA LYS A 90 -9.88 16.07 1.35
C LYS A 90 -11.12 15.45 0.70
N LEU A 91 -11.79 14.57 1.44
CA LEU A 91 -13.07 14.01 1.00
C LEU A 91 -14.14 15.11 1.01
N GLY A 92 -14.89 15.22 -0.08
CA GLY A 92 -15.98 16.17 -0.24
C GLY A 92 -17.35 15.51 0.01
N GLY A 93 -18.41 16.24 -0.36
CA GLY A 93 -19.79 15.77 -0.17
C GLY A 93 -20.15 14.55 -1.02
N LEU A 94 -19.49 14.35 -2.17
CA LEU A 94 -19.71 13.18 -3.02
C LEU A 94 -19.16 11.92 -2.35
N GLU A 95 -17.90 11.96 -1.91
CA GLU A 95 -17.22 10.84 -1.27
C GLU A 95 -17.92 10.46 0.04
N LEU A 96 -18.26 11.46 0.86
CA LEU A 96 -18.89 11.23 2.16
C LEU A 96 -20.37 10.87 2.06
N GLY A 97 -21.10 11.45 1.10
CA GLY A 97 -22.54 11.28 0.97
C GLY A 97 -22.95 10.06 0.14
N ALA A 98 -22.23 9.80 -0.95
CA ALA A 98 -22.57 8.74 -1.91
C ALA A 98 -21.60 7.55 -1.87
N GLY A 99 -20.47 7.64 -1.15
CA GLY A 99 -19.45 6.60 -1.12
C GLY A 99 -18.68 6.44 -2.44
N ILE A 100 -18.75 7.43 -3.33
CA ILE A 100 -18.07 7.44 -4.62
C ILE A 100 -16.73 8.17 -4.46
N PHE A 101 -15.63 7.44 -4.63
CA PHE A 101 -14.28 7.97 -4.47
C PHE A 101 -13.73 8.46 -5.81
N ILE A 102 -13.25 9.71 -5.84
CA ILE A 102 -12.51 10.25 -6.98
C ILE A 102 -11.02 10.08 -6.69
N ASN A 103 -10.36 9.28 -7.53
CA ASN A 103 -8.91 9.13 -7.53
C ASN A 103 -8.34 9.76 -8.80
N SER A 104 -7.46 10.75 -8.63
CA SER A 104 -6.85 11.48 -9.74
C SER A 104 -5.53 10.88 -10.21
N VAL A 105 -5.02 9.85 -9.52
CA VAL A 105 -3.74 9.18 -9.79
C VAL A 105 -4.03 7.73 -10.16
N SER A 106 -3.69 7.34 -11.39
CA SER A 106 -3.85 5.95 -11.81
C SER A 106 -2.96 5.03 -10.96
N PRO A 107 -3.37 3.76 -10.73
CA PRO A 107 -2.55 2.84 -9.96
C PRO A 107 -1.20 2.53 -10.62
N GLU A 108 -1.08 2.67 -11.94
CA GLU A 108 0.18 2.55 -12.67
C GLU A 108 1.12 3.72 -12.37
N GLU A 109 0.60 4.95 -12.35
CA GLU A 109 1.35 6.15 -11.98
C GLU A 109 1.81 6.08 -10.52
N ALA A 110 0.90 5.72 -9.62
CA ALA A 110 1.20 5.53 -8.20
C ALA A 110 2.28 4.47 -7.96
N ALA A 111 2.20 3.32 -8.64
CA ALA A 111 3.21 2.29 -8.53
C ALA A 111 4.56 2.77 -9.10
N GLY A 112 4.52 3.55 -10.19
CA GLY A 112 5.69 4.24 -10.73
C GLY A 112 6.38 5.14 -9.70
N PHE A 113 5.61 5.97 -8.98
CA PHE A 113 6.11 6.80 -7.89
C PHE A 113 6.85 5.99 -6.82
N TYR A 114 6.28 4.86 -6.37
CA TYR A 114 6.90 4.02 -5.34
C TYR A 114 8.16 3.27 -5.80
N ARG A 115 8.30 3.00 -7.10
CA ARG A 115 9.46 2.29 -7.69
C ARG A 115 10.68 3.18 -7.92
N GLN A 116 10.52 4.50 -7.93
CA GLN A 116 11.64 5.41 -8.17
C GLN A 116 12.77 5.19 -7.13
N LYS A 117 13.98 5.66 -7.41
CA LYS A 117 15.10 5.68 -6.43
C LYS A 117 14.97 6.88 -5.52
N LEU A 118 15.23 6.71 -4.21
CA LEU A 118 15.09 7.81 -3.25
C LEU A 118 16.02 8.93 -3.70
N ALA A 119 15.50 10.16 -3.81
CA ALA A 119 16.37 11.29 -4.06
C ALA A 119 17.18 11.49 -2.78
N PHE A 120 18.51 11.45 -2.88
CA PHE A 120 19.37 11.76 -1.74
C PHE A 120 19.13 13.21 -1.34
N ARG A 121 18.27 13.43 -0.34
CA ARG A 121 18.12 14.71 0.34
C ARG A 121 19.03 14.64 1.55
N ALA A 122 20.17 15.31 1.46
CA ALA A 122 20.96 15.66 2.63
C ALA A 122 20.09 16.56 3.52
N SER A 123 19.56 16.01 4.60
CA SER A 123 18.94 16.80 5.65
C SER A 123 20.08 17.46 6.46
N PHE A 124 20.13 18.79 6.42
CA PHE A 124 20.88 19.61 7.36
C PHE A 124 20.19 19.65 8.72
#